data_AF-A0A0R1X6T7-F1
#
_entry.id   AF-A0A0R1X6T7-F1
#
_cell.length_a   1.000
_cell.length_b   1.000
_cell.length_c   1.000
_cell.angle_alpha   90.00
_cell.angle_beta   90.00
_cell.angle_gamma   90.00
#
_symmetry.space_group_name_H-M   'P 1'
#
loop_
_entity.id
_entity.type
_entity.pdbx_description
1 polymer ?
#
loop_
_entity_poly.entity_id
_entity_poly.type
_entity_poly.pdbx_seq_one_letter_code
_entity_poly.pdbx_strand_id
1 'polypeptide(L)'
;MRKEIMRKLFRFLAILITAVAGALLLSTPAHAADNWSQPIVTLGTSLTDSQKSGTISTLTAPLNGASYNTITVTGDTLVKYLNPSGSSFTSSSGVWSSAAVQKTSSGSGINVQILPYNGKNNITQITADQYKNAALTAGVTDANIYVTSAVPIDGSGALAGVYAAFAQNGDALNQKQVTAAQNEMSTLNDINQANKGKDGYSDAQLNNAVAGAKEEMAQKGTSISTGDITTIVNNQLNKNNLGTIINNNQKQQIINILVEIRNSGALNSSSFKEQASKVMNDIQSNAKGIFDKLNTQENRNLLQKVLDAIGQFFQNVWNQIVNLFK
;
A
#
# COMPACT_ATOMS: atom_id res chain seq x y z
N MET A 1 0.44 -70.08 -13.58
CA MET A 1 1.20 -68.85 -13.91
C MET A 1 0.32 -67.59 -13.95
N ARG A 2 -0.74 -67.48 -14.77
CA ARG A 2 -1.59 -66.26 -14.84
C ARG A 2 -2.33 -65.88 -13.53
N LYS A 3 -2.78 -66.86 -12.73
CA LYS A 3 -3.49 -66.61 -11.46
C LYS A 3 -2.61 -65.99 -10.37
N GLU A 4 -1.33 -66.37 -10.29
CA GLU A 4 -0.39 -65.78 -9.32
C GLU A 4 0.01 -64.35 -9.67
N ILE A 5 0.16 -64.05 -10.96
CA ILE A 5 0.49 -62.71 -11.44
C ILE A 5 -0.64 -61.73 -11.11
N MET A 6 -1.92 -62.11 -11.34
CA MET A 6 -3.06 -61.27 -10.95
C MET A 6 -3.16 -61.06 -9.44
N ARG A 7 -2.84 -62.08 -8.63
CA ARG A 7 -2.88 -61.96 -7.16
C ARG A 7 -1.77 -61.04 -6.61
N LYS A 8 -0.60 -61.03 -7.25
CA LYS A 8 0.50 -60.09 -6.96
C LYS A 8 0.17 -58.66 -7.42
N LEU A 9 -0.47 -58.50 -8.58
CA LEU A 9 -0.94 -57.20 -9.07
C LEU A 9 -2.00 -56.57 -8.14
N PHE A 10 -2.96 -57.37 -7.67
CA PHE A 10 -4.02 -56.89 -6.78
C PHE A 10 -3.48 -56.47 -5.40
N ARG A 11 -2.46 -57.17 -4.90
CA ARG A 11 -1.75 -56.78 -3.66
C ARG A 11 -0.92 -55.51 -3.83
N PHE A 12 -0.28 -55.32 -4.98
CA PHE A 12 0.43 -54.08 -5.30
C PHE A 12 -0.53 -52.88 -5.44
N LEU A 13 -1.70 -53.08 -6.06
CA LEU A 13 -2.70 -52.03 -6.23
C LEU A 13 -3.32 -51.61 -4.88
N ALA A 14 -3.55 -52.56 -3.97
CA ALA A 14 -4.03 -52.27 -2.62
C ALA A 14 -3.00 -51.46 -1.79
N ILE A 15 -1.70 -51.78 -1.90
CA ILE A 15 -0.63 -51.01 -1.23
C ILE A 15 -0.51 -49.60 -1.81
N LEU A 16 -0.69 -49.43 -3.12
CA LEU A 16 -0.65 -48.12 -3.78
C LEU A 16 -1.83 -47.22 -3.36
N ILE A 17 -3.04 -47.79 -3.22
CA ILE A 17 -4.23 -47.05 -2.78
C ILE A 17 -4.10 -46.63 -1.30
N THR A 18 -3.45 -47.45 -0.47
CA THR A 18 -3.22 -47.12 0.96
C THR A 18 -2.13 -46.04 1.12
N ALA A 19 -1.12 -46.02 0.23
CA ALA A 19 -0.10 -44.97 0.22
C ALA A 19 -0.63 -43.60 -0.27
N VAL A 20 -1.56 -43.59 -1.23
CA VAL A 20 -2.20 -42.36 -1.71
C VAL A 20 -3.21 -41.80 -0.69
N ALA A 21 -3.93 -42.66 0.04
CA ALA A 21 -4.83 -42.23 1.11
C ALA A 21 -4.09 -41.61 2.32
N GLY A 22 -2.86 -42.07 2.61
CA GLY A 22 -2.02 -41.49 3.68
C GLY A 22 -1.41 -40.13 3.33
N ALA A 23 -1.17 -39.86 2.05
CA ALA A 23 -0.58 -38.59 1.59
C ALA A 23 -1.61 -37.44 1.47
N LEU A 24 -2.92 -37.74 1.47
CA LEU A 24 -4.00 -36.76 1.34
C LEU A 24 -4.46 -36.15 2.67
N LEU A 25 -3.88 -36.54 3.81
CA LEU A 25 -4.23 -36.04 5.14
C LEU A 25 -3.24 -35.03 5.74
N LEU A 26 -2.22 -34.60 4.99
CA LEU A 26 -1.22 -33.62 5.47
C LEU A 26 -0.94 -32.53 4.43
N SER A 27 -2.00 -31.84 4.02
CA SER A 27 -1.87 -30.53 3.38
C SER A 27 -2.97 -29.61 3.89
N THR A 28 -3.05 -29.44 5.21
CA THR A 28 -3.50 -28.15 5.71
C THR A 28 -2.51 -27.12 5.17
N PRO A 29 -2.93 -26.11 4.40
CA PRO A 29 -2.05 -24.97 4.17
C PRO A 29 -1.64 -24.51 5.57
N ALA A 30 -0.34 -24.49 5.84
CA ALA A 30 0.17 -23.78 6.99
C ALA A 30 -0.20 -22.31 6.74
N HIS A 31 -1.38 -21.91 7.21
CA HIS A 31 -1.62 -20.53 7.54
C HIS A 31 -0.51 -20.20 8.51
N ALA A 32 0.48 -19.44 8.04
CA ALA A 32 1.43 -18.80 8.93
C ALA A 32 0.60 -18.20 10.06
N ALA A 33 0.83 -18.65 11.29
CA ALA A 33 0.15 -18.09 12.44
C ALA A 33 0.47 -16.59 12.42
N ASP A 34 -0.54 -15.79 12.09
CA ASP A 34 -0.43 -14.34 12.03
C ASP A 34 -0.19 -13.91 13.48
N ASN A 35 1.08 -13.61 13.83
CA ASN A 35 1.46 -13.25 15.20
C ASN A 35 0.81 -11.92 15.66
N TRP A 36 0.09 -11.26 14.75
CA TRP A 36 -0.66 -10.03 14.99
C TRP A 36 -1.99 -10.28 15.72
N SER A 37 -1.93 -10.83 16.93
CA SER A 37 -3.13 -11.09 17.75
C SER A 37 -3.79 -9.82 18.31
N GLN A 38 -3.06 -8.70 18.37
CA GLN A 38 -3.53 -7.44 18.95
C GLN A 38 -3.10 -6.23 18.11
N PRO A 39 -3.90 -5.16 18.04
CA PRO A 39 -3.47 -3.88 17.51
C PRO A 39 -2.18 -3.38 18.16
N ILE A 40 -1.36 -2.64 17.40
CA ILE A 40 -0.18 -1.95 17.92
C ILE A 40 -0.43 -0.45 17.90
N VAL A 41 -0.24 0.20 19.04
CA VAL A 41 -0.18 1.65 19.20
C VAL A 41 1.29 2.09 19.19
N THR A 42 1.64 2.99 18.30
CA THR A 42 2.97 3.58 18.17
C THR A 42 2.94 4.99 18.72
N LEU A 43 3.84 5.31 19.64
CA LEU A 43 3.87 6.58 20.37
C LEU A 43 5.20 7.29 20.14
N GLY A 44 5.13 8.55 19.70
CA GLY A 44 6.31 9.39 19.52
C GLY A 44 6.99 9.73 20.86
N THR A 45 8.32 9.73 20.88
CA THR A 45 9.11 10.06 22.09
C THR A 45 8.97 11.48 22.59
N SER A 46 8.49 12.41 21.76
CA SER A 46 8.43 13.83 22.12
C SER A 46 7.10 14.26 22.74
N LEU A 47 6.18 13.31 22.93
CA LEU A 47 4.93 13.52 23.67
C LEU A 47 5.23 13.72 25.16
N THR A 48 4.60 14.72 25.78
CA THR A 48 4.52 14.80 27.24
C THR A 48 3.60 13.71 27.79
N ASP A 49 3.65 13.41 29.10
CA ASP A 49 2.80 12.36 29.70
C ASP A 49 1.29 12.61 29.50
N SER A 50 0.87 13.87 29.58
CA SER A 50 -0.51 14.28 29.29
C SER A 50 -0.88 14.06 27.82
N GLN A 51 0.01 14.47 26.90
CA GLN A 51 -0.18 14.25 25.47
C GLN A 51 -0.21 12.76 25.13
N LYS A 52 0.65 11.96 25.75
CA LYS A 52 0.71 10.50 25.58
C LYS A 52 -0.63 9.85 25.93
N SER A 53 -1.21 10.22 27.07
CA SER A 53 -2.51 9.70 27.52
C SER A 53 -3.63 10.09 26.55
N GLY A 54 -3.67 11.35 26.10
CA GLY A 54 -4.65 11.81 25.11
C GLY A 54 -4.49 11.12 23.75
N THR A 55 -3.25 10.91 23.31
CA THR A 55 -2.92 10.24 22.04
C THR A 55 -3.37 8.78 22.07
N ILE A 56 -3.07 8.06 23.15
CA ILE A 56 -3.55 6.68 23.34
C ILE A 56 -5.08 6.65 23.31
N SER A 57 -5.75 7.51 24.07
CA SER A 57 -7.22 7.56 24.09
C SER A 57 -7.81 7.82 22.70
N THR A 58 -7.20 8.72 21.93
CA THR A 58 -7.64 9.03 20.56
C THR A 58 -7.47 7.84 19.62
N LEU A 59 -6.28 7.23 19.63
CA LEU A 59 -5.93 6.13 18.72
C LEU A 59 -6.66 4.81 19.05
N THR A 60 -7.02 4.60 20.31
CA THR A 60 -7.68 3.36 20.77
C THR A 60 -9.20 3.44 20.74
N ALA A 61 -9.80 4.62 20.64
CA ALA A 61 -11.24 4.78 20.54
C ALA A 61 -11.87 3.95 19.39
N PRO A 62 -11.30 3.90 18.18
CA PRO A 62 -11.84 3.06 17.10
C PRO A 62 -11.64 1.55 17.31
N LEU A 63 -10.78 1.14 18.26
CA LEU A 63 -10.47 -0.27 18.54
C LEU A 63 -11.53 -0.94 19.43
N ASN A 64 -12.56 -0.21 19.88
CA ASN A 64 -13.70 -0.73 20.64
C ASN A 64 -13.31 -1.58 21.87
N GLY A 65 -12.29 -1.16 22.60
CA GLY A 65 -11.82 -1.82 23.82
C GLY A 65 -10.95 -3.06 23.59
N ALA A 66 -10.51 -3.34 22.36
CA ALA A 66 -9.53 -4.39 22.11
C ALA A 66 -8.23 -4.12 22.87
N SER A 67 -7.64 -5.18 23.45
CA SER A 67 -6.29 -5.11 24.02
C SER A 67 -5.28 -4.79 22.94
N TYR A 68 -4.28 -3.96 23.25
CA TYR A 68 -3.29 -3.49 22.30
C TYR A 68 -1.88 -3.52 22.91
N ASN A 69 -0.88 -3.67 22.05
CA ASN A 69 0.52 -3.49 22.40
C ASN A 69 0.95 -2.05 22.10
N THR A 70 2.00 -1.59 22.77
CA THR A 70 2.56 -0.25 22.53
C THR A 70 4.03 -0.33 22.14
N ILE A 71 4.43 0.47 21.15
CA ILE A 71 5.83 0.72 20.83
C ILE A 71 6.15 2.20 20.79
N THR A 72 7.40 2.51 21.10
CA THR A 72 7.92 3.87 21.08
C THR A 72 8.61 4.15 19.75
N VAL A 73 8.28 5.28 19.14
CA VAL A 73 8.90 5.80 17.90
C VAL A 73 9.85 6.93 18.28
N THR A 74 11.14 6.69 18.05
CA THR A 74 12.24 7.62 18.40
C THR A 74 12.76 8.35 17.15
N GLY A 75 13.64 9.34 17.34
CA GLY A 75 14.41 9.93 16.23
C GLY A 75 15.19 8.87 15.44
N ASP A 76 15.77 7.85 16.10
CA ASP A 76 16.42 6.73 15.42
C ASP A 76 15.45 5.89 14.57
N THR A 77 14.19 5.78 15.01
CA THR A 77 13.14 5.12 14.22
C THR A 77 12.86 5.91 12.94
N LEU A 78 12.87 7.25 13.03
CA LEU A 78 12.79 8.11 11.85
C LEU A 78 14.02 7.96 10.96
N VAL A 79 15.24 7.91 11.51
CA VAL A 79 16.45 7.69 10.71
C VAL A 79 16.37 6.36 9.96
N LYS A 80 16.00 5.29 10.66
CA LYS A 80 15.92 3.95 10.11
C LYS A 80 14.93 3.85 8.95
N TYR A 81 13.75 4.46 9.09
CA TYR A 81 12.66 4.26 8.14
C TYR A 81 12.42 5.43 7.20
N LEU A 82 12.81 6.66 7.54
CA LEU A 82 12.51 7.91 6.83
C LEU A 82 13.74 8.66 6.32
N ASN A 83 14.97 8.18 6.57
CA ASN A 83 16.19 8.88 6.16
C ASN A 83 17.03 8.11 5.12
N PRO A 84 16.45 7.66 3.99
CA PRO A 84 17.19 6.88 3.00
C PRO A 84 18.34 7.65 2.33
N SER A 85 18.30 8.99 2.33
CA SER A 85 19.33 9.88 1.78
C SER A 85 20.25 10.51 2.84
N GLY A 86 20.01 10.27 4.14
CA GLY A 86 20.87 10.73 5.23
C GLY A 86 20.70 12.19 5.69
N SER A 87 19.84 12.99 5.05
CA SER A 87 19.79 14.45 5.27
C SER A 87 18.54 15.00 5.98
N SER A 88 17.52 14.17 6.24
CA SER A 88 16.19 14.68 6.68
C SER A 88 15.90 14.47 8.17
N PHE A 89 16.51 13.47 8.80
CA PHE A 89 16.28 13.14 10.22
C PHE A 89 17.57 12.74 10.93
N THR A 90 17.59 12.94 12.24
CA THR A 90 18.67 12.59 13.16
C THR A 90 18.09 11.84 14.37
N SER A 91 18.95 11.18 15.16
CA SER A 91 18.56 10.56 16.44
C SER A 91 17.91 11.55 17.42
N SER A 92 18.22 12.84 17.29
CA SER A 92 17.65 13.94 18.08
C SER A 92 16.35 14.52 17.51
N SER A 93 15.86 14.02 16.38
CA SER A 93 14.62 14.50 15.77
C SER A 93 13.43 14.21 16.67
N GLY A 94 12.56 15.22 16.84
CA GLY A 94 11.36 15.08 17.65
C GLY A 94 10.27 14.29 16.94
N VAL A 95 9.52 13.49 17.69
CA VAL A 95 8.45 12.63 17.19
C VAL A 95 7.19 12.87 18.01
N TRP A 96 6.21 13.57 17.42
CA TRP A 96 4.92 13.88 18.06
C TRP A 96 3.72 13.19 17.44
N SER A 97 3.81 12.83 16.16
CA SER A 97 2.77 12.04 15.49
C SER A 97 2.86 10.58 15.89
N SER A 98 1.72 9.89 15.88
CA SER A 98 1.54 8.55 16.43
C SER A 98 0.47 7.81 15.63
N ALA A 99 0.53 6.49 15.63
CA ALA A 99 -0.41 5.67 14.86
C ALA A 99 -0.86 4.43 15.63
N ALA A 100 -2.07 3.96 15.38
CA ALA A 100 -2.50 2.61 15.74
C ALA A 100 -2.71 1.78 14.48
N VAL A 101 -2.20 0.55 14.48
CA VAL A 101 -2.30 -0.38 13.37
C VAL A 101 -2.98 -1.66 13.84
N GLN A 102 -4.03 -2.06 13.13
CA GLN A 102 -4.79 -3.27 13.37
C GLN A 102 -4.89 -4.06 12.06
N LYS A 103 -4.39 -5.30 12.05
CA LYS A 103 -4.67 -6.23 10.95
C LYS A 103 -6.16 -6.54 10.88
N THR A 104 -6.64 -6.71 9.68
CA THR A 104 -8.03 -7.02 9.37
C THR A 104 -8.10 -8.33 8.60
N SER A 105 -9.30 -8.87 8.42
CA SER A 105 -9.51 -10.05 7.61
C SER A 105 -8.97 -9.87 6.19
N SER A 106 -8.46 -10.95 5.60
CA SER A 106 -7.96 -10.91 4.22
C SER A 106 -9.01 -10.35 3.27
N GLY A 107 -8.57 -9.44 2.39
CA GLY A 107 -9.43 -8.75 1.43
C GLY A 107 -10.14 -7.50 1.97
N SER A 108 -9.88 -7.05 3.20
CA SER A 108 -10.47 -5.81 3.73
C SER A 108 -9.83 -4.53 3.19
N GLY A 109 -8.63 -4.61 2.58
CA GLY A 109 -7.94 -3.44 2.04
C GLY A 109 -7.16 -2.64 3.10
N ILE A 110 -6.57 -1.54 2.66
CA ILE A 110 -5.82 -0.63 3.54
C ILE A 110 -6.69 0.58 3.88
N ASN A 111 -7.15 0.62 5.12
CA ASN A 111 -8.02 1.68 5.63
C ASN A 111 -7.19 2.65 6.45
N VAL A 112 -7.17 3.93 6.08
CA VAL A 112 -6.46 4.96 6.83
C VAL A 112 -7.43 6.04 7.31
N GLN A 113 -7.33 6.42 8.58
CA GLN A 113 -8.05 7.55 9.15
C GLN A 113 -7.11 8.45 9.95
N ILE A 114 -7.17 9.76 9.67
CA ILE A 114 -6.52 10.77 10.50
C ILE A 114 -7.53 11.23 11.56
N LEU A 115 -7.23 10.95 12.82
CA LEU A 115 -8.11 11.22 13.95
C LEU A 115 -7.80 12.59 14.57
N PRO A 116 -8.82 13.43 14.80
CA PRO A 116 -8.64 14.69 15.52
C PRO A 116 -8.21 14.46 16.97
N TYR A 117 -7.14 15.14 17.38
CA TYR A 117 -6.72 15.20 18.77
C TYR A 117 -7.39 16.40 19.44
N ASN A 118 -8.20 16.17 20.49
CA ASN A 118 -8.99 17.21 21.15
C ASN A 118 -9.81 18.06 20.16
N GLY A 119 -10.44 17.41 19.19
CA GLY A 119 -11.30 18.05 18.18
C GLY A 119 -10.56 18.79 17.06
N LYS A 120 -9.22 18.70 16.98
CA LYS A 120 -8.42 19.33 15.92
C LYS A 120 -7.65 18.30 15.11
N ASN A 121 -7.68 18.43 13.79
CA ASN A 121 -6.76 17.70 12.93
C ASN A 121 -5.39 18.38 12.97
N ASN A 122 -4.41 17.67 13.53
CA ASN A 122 -3.04 18.15 13.71
C ASN A 122 -2.05 17.57 12.69
N ILE A 123 -2.51 16.70 11.79
CA ILE A 123 -1.71 16.28 10.63
C ILE A 123 -1.99 17.27 9.49
N THR A 124 -0.97 18.05 9.14
CA THR A 124 -1.15 19.30 8.36
C THR A 124 -0.79 19.16 6.90
N GLN A 125 -0.04 18.11 6.53
CA GLN A 125 0.51 17.95 5.18
C GLN A 125 0.12 16.60 4.58
N ILE A 126 0.47 15.50 5.24
CA ILE A 126 0.23 14.16 4.71
C ILE A 126 -1.25 13.79 4.83
N THR A 127 -1.88 13.44 3.71
CA THR A 127 -3.29 13.04 3.67
C THR A 127 -3.48 11.54 3.86
N ALA A 128 -4.70 11.12 4.22
CA ALA A 128 -5.02 9.71 4.44
C ALA A 128 -4.76 8.84 3.20
N ASP A 129 -5.01 9.38 2.01
CA ASP A 129 -4.78 8.67 0.75
C ASP A 129 -3.28 8.52 0.43
N GLN A 130 -2.46 9.49 0.84
CA GLN A 130 -1.00 9.35 0.74
C GLN A 130 -0.48 8.24 1.68
N TYR A 131 -1.00 8.15 2.91
CA TYR A 131 -0.69 7.04 3.81
C TYR A 131 -1.08 5.68 3.21
N LYS A 132 -2.27 5.57 2.57
CA LYS A 132 -2.69 4.33 1.90
C LYS A 132 -1.73 3.94 0.78
N ASN A 133 -1.38 4.90 -0.07
CA ASN A 133 -0.45 4.68 -1.18
C ASN A 133 0.92 4.23 -0.70
N ALA A 134 1.49 4.90 0.31
CA ALA A 134 2.77 4.54 0.89
C ALA A 134 2.72 3.16 1.58
N ALA A 135 1.66 2.88 2.35
CA ALA A 135 1.48 1.58 3.00
C ALA A 135 1.43 0.43 1.97
N LEU A 136 0.68 0.60 0.89
CA LEU A 136 0.65 -0.35 -0.24
C LEU A 136 2.06 -0.59 -0.81
N THR A 137 2.79 0.49 -1.08
CA THR A 137 4.17 0.39 -1.60
C THR A 137 5.10 -0.35 -0.65
N ALA A 138 4.94 -0.14 0.65
CA ALA A 138 5.72 -0.81 1.69
C ALA A 138 5.38 -2.30 1.85
N GLY A 139 4.32 -2.79 1.19
CA GLY A 139 3.86 -4.18 1.26
C GLY A 139 2.79 -4.44 2.31
N VAL A 140 2.19 -3.38 2.88
CA VAL A 140 1.06 -3.53 3.81
C VAL A 140 -0.16 -4.06 3.07
N THR A 141 -0.84 -5.03 3.69
CA THR A 141 -2.10 -5.60 3.20
C THR A 141 -3.09 -5.65 4.36
N ASP A 142 -4.37 -5.43 4.06
CA ASP A 142 -5.50 -5.71 4.95
C ASP A 142 -5.33 -5.17 6.38
N ALA A 143 -5.27 -3.84 6.52
CA ALA A 143 -5.03 -3.20 7.81
C ALA A 143 -5.83 -1.90 7.98
N ASN A 144 -6.29 -1.66 9.21
CA ASN A 144 -6.73 -0.36 9.69
C ASN A 144 -5.54 0.40 10.27
N ILE A 145 -5.33 1.63 9.81
CA ILE A 145 -4.28 2.54 10.25
C ILE A 145 -4.95 3.83 10.72
N TYR A 146 -4.84 4.10 12.01
CA TYR A 146 -5.30 5.33 12.61
C TYR A 146 -4.11 6.22 12.91
N VAL A 147 -4.17 7.49 12.55
CA VAL A 147 -3.07 8.44 12.71
C VAL A 147 -3.56 9.64 13.51
N THR A 148 -2.76 10.11 14.46
CA THR A 148 -3.03 11.37 15.15
C THR A 148 -1.74 12.07 15.55
N SER A 149 -1.86 13.31 16.02
CA SER A 149 -0.76 14.06 16.62
C SER A 149 -1.28 14.99 17.70
N ALA A 150 -0.54 15.11 18.80
CA ALA A 150 -0.86 16.04 19.88
C ALA A 150 -0.58 17.51 19.50
N VAL A 151 0.24 17.75 18.47
CA VAL A 151 0.63 19.08 17.97
C VAL A 151 0.60 19.14 16.44
N PRO A 152 0.41 20.32 15.81
CA PRO A 152 0.47 20.46 14.37
C PRO A 152 1.82 20.01 13.79
N ILE A 153 1.79 19.03 12.88
CA ILE A 153 3.00 18.46 12.26
C ILE A 153 2.66 17.88 10.87
N ASP A 154 3.67 17.47 10.10
CA ASP A 154 3.52 16.90 8.75
C ASP A 154 2.83 15.52 8.75
N GLY A 155 3.11 14.69 9.75
CA GLY A 155 2.66 13.30 9.89
C GLY A 155 3.73 12.23 9.65
N SER A 156 4.97 12.59 9.34
CA SER A 156 6.03 11.64 8.95
C SER A 156 6.35 10.61 10.04
N GLY A 157 6.40 11.05 11.31
CA GLY A 157 6.62 10.17 12.47
C GLY A 157 5.61 9.03 12.63
N ALA A 158 4.33 9.28 12.33
CA ALA A 158 3.30 8.25 12.36
C ALA A 158 3.54 7.17 11.31
N LEU A 159 4.03 7.53 10.11
CA LEU A 159 4.35 6.54 9.08
C LEU A 159 5.52 5.64 9.50
N ALA A 160 6.56 6.20 10.12
CA ALA A 160 7.64 5.40 10.71
C ALA A 160 7.11 4.45 11.79
N GLY A 161 6.14 4.90 12.60
CA GLY A 161 5.42 4.08 13.56
C GLY A 161 4.69 2.91 12.91
N VAL A 162 3.96 3.14 11.82
CA VAL A 162 3.31 2.07 11.05
C VAL A 162 4.34 1.01 10.65
N TYR A 163 5.47 1.40 10.06
CA TYR A 163 6.50 0.43 9.64
C TYR A 163 7.17 -0.29 10.81
N ALA A 164 7.38 0.40 11.93
CA ALA A 164 7.88 -0.22 13.15
C ALA A 164 6.90 -1.27 13.70
N ALA A 165 5.59 -1.03 13.63
CA ALA A 165 4.57 -1.97 14.08
C ALA A 165 4.58 -3.26 13.23
N PHE A 166 4.66 -3.15 11.91
CA PHE A 166 4.78 -4.31 11.02
C PHE A 166 6.08 -5.09 11.27
N ALA A 167 7.21 -4.38 11.42
CA ALA A 167 8.50 -5.01 11.68
C ALA A 167 8.54 -5.79 13.01
N GLN A 168 7.83 -5.35 14.04
CA GLN A 168 7.79 -6.02 15.34
C GLN A 168 7.00 -7.34 15.31
N ASN A 169 5.94 -7.43 14.49
CA ASN A 169 5.04 -8.58 14.47
C ASN A 169 5.48 -9.71 13.52
N GLY A 170 6.71 -9.68 13.01
CA GLY A 170 7.24 -10.72 12.11
C GLY A 170 6.88 -10.52 10.63
N ASP A 171 6.04 -9.52 10.32
CA ASP A 171 5.81 -9.00 8.96
C ASP A 171 6.92 -8.01 8.58
N ALA A 172 8.16 -8.47 8.58
CA ALA A 172 9.30 -7.62 8.27
C ALA A 172 9.16 -7.03 6.86
N LEU A 173 8.80 -5.75 6.79
CA LEU A 173 8.65 -5.03 5.52
C LEU A 173 10.01 -4.98 4.82
N ASN A 174 10.00 -5.15 3.49
CA ASN A 174 11.22 -5.07 2.71
C ASN A 174 11.75 -3.62 2.76
N GLN A 175 13.00 -3.45 3.19
CA GLN A 175 13.56 -2.10 3.36
C GLN A 175 13.57 -1.29 2.05
N LYS A 176 13.75 -1.92 0.88
CA LYS A 176 13.66 -1.21 -0.41
C LYS A 176 12.25 -0.72 -0.69
N GLN A 177 11.24 -1.51 -0.32
CA GLN A 177 9.83 -1.13 -0.45
C GLN A 177 9.47 0.00 0.52
N VAL A 178 9.96 -0.07 1.76
CA VAL A 178 9.84 1.00 2.76
C VAL A 178 10.47 2.30 2.25
N THR A 179 11.68 2.24 1.71
CA THR A 179 12.35 3.41 1.11
C THR A 179 11.55 3.98 -0.06
N ALA A 180 11.08 3.14 -0.99
CA ALA A 180 10.26 3.58 -2.12
C ALA A 180 8.94 4.23 -1.65
N ALA A 181 8.31 3.68 -0.61
CA ALA A 181 7.09 4.22 -0.02
C ALA A 181 7.30 5.60 0.60
N GLN A 182 8.48 5.84 1.19
CA GLN A 182 8.82 7.15 1.73
C GLN A 182 9.11 8.18 0.65
N ASN A 183 9.87 7.80 -0.37
CA ASN A 183 10.14 8.68 -1.49
C ASN A 183 8.85 9.05 -2.21
N GLU A 184 7.93 8.08 -2.36
CA GLU A 184 6.57 8.34 -2.81
C GLU A 184 5.85 9.34 -1.90
N MET A 185 5.75 9.07 -0.60
CA MET A 185 5.06 9.93 0.36
C MET A 185 5.55 11.38 0.29
N SER A 186 6.87 11.57 0.35
CA SER A 186 7.53 12.87 0.30
C SER A 186 7.26 13.58 -1.03
N THR A 187 7.46 12.88 -2.15
CA THR A 187 7.26 13.43 -3.49
C THR A 187 5.81 13.88 -3.71
N LEU A 188 4.83 13.06 -3.31
CA LEU A 188 3.43 13.42 -3.45
C LEU A 188 3.05 14.57 -2.52
N ASN A 189 3.64 14.64 -1.33
CA ASN A 189 3.43 15.77 -0.44
C ASN A 189 3.96 17.08 -1.07
N ASP A 190 5.17 17.07 -1.61
CA ASP A 190 5.76 18.24 -2.29
C ASP A 190 4.89 18.71 -3.46
N ILE A 191 4.39 17.77 -4.27
CA ILE A 191 3.47 18.06 -5.39
C ILE A 191 2.14 18.63 -4.87
N ASN A 192 1.60 18.07 -3.77
CA ASN A 192 0.39 18.57 -3.12
C ASN A 192 0.59 20.00 -2.61
N GLN A 193 1.69 20.30 -1.92
CA GLN A 193 1.97 21.65 -1.42
C GLN A 193 2.14 22.64 -2.58
N ALA A 194 2.85 22.24 -3.64
CA ALA A 194 3.09 23.10 -4.81
C ALA A 194 1.82 23.42 -5.63
N ASN A 195 0.80 22.56 -5.57
CA ASN A 195 -0.47 22.76 -6.29
C ASN A 195 -1.65 23.11 -5.37
N LYS A 196 -1.41 23.32 -4.07
CA LYS A 196 -2.45 23.61 -3.09
C LYS A 196 -3.24 24.87 -3.49
N GLY A 197 -4.56 24.75 -3.57
CA GLY A 197 -5.45 25.84 -3.95
C GLY A 197 -5.49 26.16 -5.44
N LYS A 198 -4.80 25.39 -6.29
CA LYS A 198 -4.87 25.53 -7.75
C LYS A 198 -6.20 24.98 -8.27
N ASP A 199 -6.87 25.73 -9.14
CA ASP A 199 -8.13 25.29 -9.74
C ASP A 199 -7.98 23.97 -10.49
N GLY A 200 -8.94 23.07 -10.28
CA GLY A 200 -8.98 21.74 -10.89
C GLY A 200 -8.07 20.69 -10.25
N TYR A 201 -7.31 21.06 -9.21
CA TYR A 201 -6.42 20.16 -8.48
C TYR A 201 -7.03 19.67 -7.16
N SER A 202 -6.79 18.40 -6.84
CA SER A 202 -6.96 17.84 -5.50
C SER A 202 -5.91 16.77 -5.25
N ASP A 203 -5.55 16.58 -3.98
CA ASP A 203 -4.67 15.49 -3.57
C ASP A 203 -5.30 14.12 -3.84
N ALA A 204 -6.63 13.99 -3.74
CA ALA A 204 -7.36 12.77 -4.08
C ALA A 204 -7.17 12.36 -5.55
N GLN A 205 -7.22 13.31 -6.50
CA GLN A 205 -6.93 13.05 -7.92
C GLN A 205 -5.49 12.54 -8.12
N LEU A 206 -4.51 13.16 -7.45
CA LEU A 206 -3.11 12.77 -7.58
C LEU A 206 -2.87 11.38 -6.99
N ASN A 207 -3.38 11.13 -5.79
CA ASN A 207 -3.27 9.83 -5.12
C ASN A 207 -3.98 8.72 -5.92
N ASN A 208 -5.14 9.00 -6.50
CA ASN A 208 -5.84 8.05 -7.37
C ASN A 208 -5.06 7.77 -8.67
N ALA A 209 -4.45 8.78 -9.28
CA ALA A 209 -3.60 8.60 -10.45
C ALA A 209 -2.40 7.69 -10.16
N VAL A 210 -1.75 7.87 -9.00
CA VAL A 210 -0.63 7.02 -8.59
C VAL A 210 -1.08 5.60 -8.24
N ALA A 211 -2.20 5.45 -7.52
CA ALA A 211 -2.78 4.14 -7.22
C ALA A 211 -3.16 3.37 -8.50
N GLY A 212 -3.81 4.05 -9.45
CA GLY A 212 -4.15 3.48 -10.76
C GLY A 212 -2.93 3.15 -11.61
N ALA A 213 -1.85 3.95 -11.52
CA ALA A 213 -0.59 3.63 -12.17
C ALA A 213 0.05 2.37 -11.60
N LYS A 214 0.07 2.22 -10.27
CA LYS A 214 0.54 1.00 -9.58
C LYS A 214 -0.28 -0.22 -9.96
N GLU A 215 -1.60 -0.10 -10.02
CA GLU A 215 -2.49 -1.18 -10.46
C GLU A 215 -2.15 -1.61 -11.89
N GLU A 216 -2.05 -0.65 -12.82
CA GLU A 216 -1.72 -0.92 -14.21
C GLU A 216 -0.34 -1.58 -14.33
N MET A 217 0.66 -1.07 -13.63
CA MET A 217 2.00 -1.67 -13.57
C MET A 217 1.99 -3.10 -13.03
N ALA A 218 1.22 -3.37 -11.96
CA ALA A 218 1.11 -4.70 -11.37
C ALA A 218 0.45 -5.70 -12.33
N GLN A 219 -0.45 -5.25 -13.19
CA GLN A 219 -1.02 -6.07 -14.26
C GLN A 219 0.01 -6.36 -15.36
N LYS A 220 0.92 -5.42 -15.67
CA LYS A 220 2.00 -5.63 -16.67
C LYS A 220 3.09 -6.56 -16.16
N GLY A 221 3.24 -6.63 -14.84
CA GLY A 221 4.29 -7.38 -14.18
C GLY A 221 5.62 -6.64 -14.15
N THR A 222 6.65 -7.37 -13.75
CA THR A 222 7.90 -6.81 -13.22
C THR A 222 8.89 -6.43 -14.31
N SER A 223 8.68 -6.90 -15.53
CA SER A 223 9.45 -6.60 -16.73
C SER A 223 9.04 -5.30 -17.44
N ILE A 224 8.07 -4.56 -16.86
CA ILE A 224 7.61 -3.28 -17.41
C ILE A 224 8.77 -2.29 -17.61
N SER A 225 8.87 -1.71 -18.80
CA SER A 225 9.95 -0.76 -19.13
C SER A 225 9.70 0.63 -18.51
N THR A 226 10.75 1.45 -18.41
CA THR A 226 10.58 2.85 -17.99
C THR A 226 9.71 3.65 -18.98
N GLY A 227 9.77 3.33 -20.29
CA GLY A 227 8.91 3.96 -21.29
C GLY A 227 7.43 3.62 -21.11
N ASP A 228 7.13 2.38 -20.73
CA ASP A 228 5.77 1.97 -20.36
C ASP A 228 5.30 2.72 -19.12
N ILE A 229 6.15 2.83 -18.07
CA ILE A 229 5.81 3.60 -16.86
C ILE A 229 5.50 5.06 -17.20
N THR A 230 6.31 5.70 -18.05
CA THR A 230 6.04 7.08 -18.53
C THR A 230 4.68 7.18 -19.22
N THR A 231 4.32 6.20 -20.05
CA THR A 231 3.03 6.16 -20.73
C THR A 231 1.88 6.00 -19.73
N ILE A 232 2.01 5.08 -18.77
CA ILE A 232 1.05 4.86 -17.69
C ILE A 232 0.83 6.14 -16.89
N VAL A 233 1.90 6.82 -16.46
CA VAL A 233 1.80 8.07 -15.69
C VAL A 233 1.01 9.12 -16.45
N ASN A 234 1.36 9.37 -17.72
CA ASN A 234 0.64 10.36 -18.53
C ASN A 234 -0.84 10.00 -18.68
N ASN A 235 -1.14 8.72 -18.93
CA ASN A 235 -2.49 8.21 -19.04
C ASN A 235 -3.28 8.41 -17.74
N GLN A 236 -2.72 8.04 -16.60
CA GLN A 236 -3.38 8.13 -15.30
C GLN A 236 -3.57 9.58 -14.86
N LEU A 237 -2.59 10.46 -15.12
CA LEU A 237 -2.77 11.90 -14.90
C LEU A 237 -3.88 12.47 -15.78
N ASN A 238 -3.98 12.09 -17.05
CA ASN A 238 -5.06 12.53 -17.93
C ASN A 238 -6.43 12.03 -17.46
N LYS A 239 -6.56 10.75 -17.08
CA LYS A 239 -7.81 10.17 -16.52
C LYS A 239 -8.30 10.91 -15.28
N ASN A 240 -7.38 11.47 -14.51
CA ASN A 240 -7.66 12.23 -13.30
C ASN A 240 -7.78 13.74 -13.55
N ASN A 241 -7.81 14.20 -14.81
CA ASN A 241 -7.81 15.60 -15.23
C ASN A 241 -6.63 16.43 -14.68
N LEU A 242 -5.50 15.78 -14.46
CA LEU A 242 -4.26 16.38 -13.97
C LEU A 242 -3.23 16.64 -15.08
N GLY A 243 -3.48 16.20 -16.32
CA GLY A 243 -2.51 16.23 -17.42
C GLY A 243 -1.93 17.60 -17.76
N THR A 244 -2.72 18.66 -17.62
CA THR A 244 -2.33 20.06 -17.85
C THR A 244 -1.99 20.80 -16.55
N ILE A 245 -2.36 20.24 -15.40
CA ILE A 245 -2.17 20.84 -14.08
C ILE A 245 -0.78 20.49 -13.53
N ILE A 246 -0.39 19.23 -13.65
CA ILE A 246 0.90 18.69 -13.22
C ILE A 246 1.94 18.99 -14.29
N ASN A 247 2.98 19.72 -13.91
CA ASN A 247 4.03 20.15 -14.84
C ASN A 247 5.01 19.01 -15.15
N ASN A 248 5.89 19.20 -16.14
CA ASN A 248 6.81 18.14 -16.59
C ASN A 248 7.81 17.69 -15.52
N ASN A 249 8.23 18.57 -14.62
CA ASN A 249 9.11 18.19 -13.51
C ASN A 249 8.37 17.26 -12.54
N GLN A 250 7.16 17.64 -12.13
CA GLN A 250 6.31 16.82 -11.26
C GLN A 250 5.95 15.47 -11.91
N LYS A 251 5.68 15.45 -13.23
CA LYS A 251 5.50 14.20 -13.99
C LYS A 251 6.74 13.31 -13.89
N GLN A 252 7.93 13.88 -14.08
CA GLN A 252 9.18 13.13 -13.97
C GLN A 252 9.40 12.59 -12.55
N GLN A 253 9.07 13.37 -11.52
CA GLN A 253 9.12 12.90 -10.14
C GLN A 253 8.18 11.70 -9.91
N ILE A 254 6.95 11.75 -10.43
CA ILE A 254 5.99 10.62 -10.36
C ILE A 254 6.53 9.39 -11.11
N ILE A 255 7.13 9.58 -12.28
CA ILE A 255 7.76 8.48 -13.04
C ILE A 255 8.89 7.84 -12.24
N ASN A 256 9.75 8.66 -11.62
CA ASN A 256 10.89 8.19 -10.83
C ASN A 256 10.43 7.36 -9.63
N ILE A 257 9.41 7.80 -8.87
CA ILE A 257 8.90 7.01 -7.74
C ILE A 257 8.32 5.67 -8.21
N LEU A 258 7.63 5.62 -9.35
CA LEU A 258 7.07 4.35 -9.86
C LEU A 258 8.17 3.41 -10.36
N VAL A 259 9.23 3.94 -10.95
CA VAL A 259 10.45 3.18 -11.27
C VAL A 259 11.08 2.60 -9.99
N GLU A 260 11.18 3.40 -8.92
CA GLU A 260 11.67 2.93 -7.62
C GLU A 260 10.77 1.84 -7.03
N ILE A 261 9.46 2.00 -7.10
CA ILE A 261 8.47 1.01 -6.66
C ILE A 261 8.66 -0.31 -7.41
N ARG A 262 8.79 -0.28 -8.75
CA ARG A 262 9.12 -1.48 -9.54
C ARG A 262 10.42 -2.12 -9.07
N ASN A 263 11.49 -1.31 -8.95
CA ASN A 263 12.83 -1.79 -8.60
C ASN A 263 12.93 -2.31 -7.15
N SER A 264 12.04 -1.87 -6.26
CA SER A 264 11.94 -2.38 -4.89
C SER A 264 11.41 -3.81 -4.82
N GLY A 265 10.82 -4.31 -5.91
CA GLY A 265 10.17 -5.62 -5.96
C GLY A 265 8.74 -5.61 -5.41
N ALA A 266 8.14 -4.46 -5.11
CA ALA A 266 6.75 -4.35 -4.63
C ALA A 266 5.76 -5.04 -5.58
N LEU A 267 5.96 -4.90 -6.90
CA LEU A 267 5.13 -5.52 -7.93
C LEU A 267 5.19 -7.06 -7.95
N ASN A 268 6.20 -7.68 -7.30
CA ASN A 268 6.32 -9.13 -7.24
C ASN A 268 5.28 -9.77 -6.31
N SER A 269 4.70 -8.98 -5.40
CA SER A 269 3.71 -9.49 -4.46
C SER A 269 2.37 -9.76 -5.16
N SER A 270 1.85 -10.98 -5.00
CA SER A 270 0.54 -11.37 -5.54
C SER A 270 -0.60 -10.49 -4.99
N SER A 271 -0.48 -10.00 -3.76
CA SER A 271 -1.46 -9.12 -3.14
C SER A 271 -1.38 -7.68 -3.62
N PHE A 272 -0.25 -7.25 -4.21
CA PHE A 272 -0.02 -5.84 -4.55
C PHE A 272 -1.06 -5.33 -5.56
N LYS A 273 -1.39 -6.12 -6.59
CA LYS A 273 -2.40 -5.76 -7.59
C LYS A 273 -3.78 -5.58 -6.95
N GLU A 274 -4.21 -6.55 -6.14
CA GLU A 274 -5.53 -6.51 -5.50
C GLU A 274 -5.64 -5.32 -4.54
N GLN A 275 -4.60 -5.07 -3.75
CA GLN A 275 -4.56 -3.93 -2.84
C GLN A 275 -4.48 -2.60 -3.59
N ALA A 276 -3.73 -2.51 -4.70
CA ALA A 276 -3.68 -1.30 -5.53
C ALA A 276 -5.06 -0.94 -6.10
N SER A 277 -5.80 -1.92 -6.59
CA SER A 277 -7.16 -1.74 -7.07
C SER A 277 -8.11 -1.27 -5.94
N LYS A 278 -8.01 -1.87 -4.75
CA LYS A 278 -8.78 -1.45 -3.57
C LYS A 278 -8.45 -0.01 -3.15
N VAL A 279 -7.17 0.34 -3.04
CA VAL A 279 -6.73 1.70 -2.70
C VAL A 279 -7.29 2.71 -3.71
N MET A 280 -7.19 2.43 -5.01
CA MET A 280 -7.77 3.28 -6.05
C MET A 280 -9.29 3.45 -5.86
N ASN A 281 -10.03 2.36 -5.68
CA ASN A 281 -11.48 2.41 -5.49
C ASN A 281 -11.90 3.13 -4.21
N ASP A 282 -11.15 2.95 -3.12
CA ASP A 282 -11.41 3.61 -1.84
C ASP A 282 -11.17 5.12 -1.95
N ILE A 283 -10.13 5.56 -2.66
CA ILE A 283 -9.90 6.98 -2.93
C ILE A 283 -11.08 7.56 -3.73
N GLN A 284 -11.53 6.87 -4.78
CA GLN A 284 -12.66 7.31 -5.60
C GLN A 284 -13.96 7.39 -4.80
N SER A 285 -14.21 6.41 -3.93
CA SER A 285 -15.39 6.36 -3.07
C SER A 285 -15.38 7.50 -2.04
N ASN A 286 -14.25 7.72 -1.36
CA ASN A 286 -14.10 8.76 -0.34
C ASN A 286 -14.17 10.17 -0.94
N ALA A 287 -13.71 10.34 -2.18
CA ALA A 287 -13.74 11.60 -2.91
C ALA A 287 -14.80 11.61 -4.04
N LYS A 288 -15.92 10.90 -3.85
CA LYS A 288 -16.96 10.73 -4.87
C LYS A 288 -17.42 12.04 -5.53
N GLY A 289 -17.58 13.12 -4.75
CA GLY A 289 -17.97 14.43 -5.30
C GLY A 289 -16.96 15.04 -6.28
N ILE A 290 -15.68 14.66 -6.20
CA ILE A 290 -14.65 15.03 -7.18
C ILE A 290 -14.77 14.12 -8.40
N PHE A 291 -14.78 12.80 -8.19
CA PHE A 291 -14.77 11.82 -9.29
C PHE A 291 -16.08 11.76 -10.10
N ASP A 292 -17.23 12.04 -9.50
CA ASP A 292 -18.51 12.16 -10.21
C ASP A 292 -18.46 13.31 -11.24
N LYS A 293 -17.77 14.41 -10.91
CA LYS A 293 -17.54 15.53 -11.83
C LYS A 293 -16.52 15.20 -12.91
N LEU A 294 -15.61 14.25 -12.66
CA LEU A 294 -14.68 13.74 -13.66
C LEU A 294 -15.38 12.77 -14.62
N ASN A 295 -16.43 12.06 -14.20
CA ASN A 295 -17.10 11.03 -15.01
C ASN A 295 -18.14 11.58 -16.02
N THR A 296 -17.87 12.74 -16.63
CA THR A 296 -18.69 13.32 -17.71
C THR A 296 -18.57 12.50 -19.01
N GLN A 297 -19.50 12.66 -19.96
CA GLN A 297 -19.47 11.90 -21.23
C GLN A 297 -18.17 12.13 -22.03
N GLU A 298 -17.63 13.34 -22.00
CA GLU A 298 -16.38 13.71 -22.68
C GLU A 298 -15.16 13.02 -22.04
N ASN A 299 -15.09 13.01 -20.71
CA ASN A 299 -14.03 12.30 -19.98
C ASN A 299 -14.21 10.78 -20.03
N ARG A 300 -15.45 10.27 -20.12
CA ARG A 300 -15.70 8.84 -20.35
C ARG A 300 -15.17 8.37 -21.70
N ASN A 301 -15.26 9.18 -22.76
CA ASN A 301 -14.66 8.84 -24.05
C ASN A 301 -13.13 8.79 -23.99
N LEU A 302 -12.50 9.67 -23.20
CA LEU A 302 -11.07 9.61 -22.89
C LEU A 302 -10.72 8.39 -22.03
N LEU A 303 -11.48 8.13 -20.97
CA LEU A 303 -11.31 6.98 -20.09
C LEU A 303 -11.48 5.66 -20.85
N GLN A 304 -12.48 5.57 -21.74
CA GLN A 304 -12.74 4.41 -22.60
C GLN A 304 -11.60 4.19 -23.58
N LYS A 305 -11.11 5.23 -24.27
CA LYS A 305 -9.92 5.11 -25.14
C LYS A 305 -8.69 4.64 -24.38
N VAL A 306 -8.52 5.08 -23.14
CA VAL A 306 -7.39 4.63 -22.31
C VAL A 306 -7.62 3.22 -21.73
N LEU A 307 -8.84 2.86 -21.33
CA LEU A 307 -9.21 1.49 -20.91
C LEU A 307 -9.09 0.50 -22.07
N ASP A 308 -9.42 0.92 -23.29
CA ASP A 308 -9.25 0.13 -24.50
C ASP A 308 -7.76 -0.01 -24.84
N ALA A 309 -6.96 1.06 -24.70
CA ALA A 309 -5.50 0.98 -24.84
C ALA A 309 -4.85 0.08 -23.77
N ILE A 310 -5.37 0.12 -22.55
CA ILE A 310 -5.05 -0.80 -21.44
C ILE A 310 -5.42 -2.23 -21.81
N GLY A 311 -6.65 -2.46 -22.28
CA GLY A 311 -7.14 -3.78 -22.68
C GLY A 311 -6.34 -4.36 -23.84
N GLN A 312 -6.02 -3.57 -24.85
CA GLN A 312 -5.16 -3.97 -25.98
C GLN A 312 -3.73 -4.23 -25.53
N PHE A 313 -3.19 -3.40 -24.64
CA PHE A 313 -1.91 -3.65 -24.01
C PHE A 313 -1.90 -4.99 -23.24
N PHE A 314 -2.94 -5.28 -22.43
CA PHE A 314 -3.05 -6.52 -21.66
C PHE A 314 -3.24 -7.75 -22.52
N GLN A 315 -4.03 -7.64 -23.59
CA GLN A 315 -4.14 -8.70 -24.59
C GLN A 315 -2.78 -8.98 -25.24
N ASN A 316 -2.01 -7.95 -25.57
CA ASN A 316 -0.69 -8.12 -26.19
C ASN A 316 0.33 -8.76 -25.22
N VAL A 317 0.37 -8.35 -23.96
CA VAL A 317 1.26 -8.96 -22.94
C VAL A 317 0.85 -10.39 -22.61
N TRP A 318 -0.45 -10.66 -22.43
CA TRP A 318 -0.94 -12.02 -22.20
C TRP A 318 -0.62 -12.94 -23.37
N ASN A 319 -0.80 -12.47 -24.61
CA ASN A 319 -0.42 -13.23 -25.80
C ASN A 319 1.09 -13.49 -25.86
N GLN A 320 1.93 -12.54 -25.46
CA GLN A 320 3.38 -12.75 -25.38
C GLN A 320 3.77 -13.78 -24.31
N ILE A 321 3.13 -13.76 -23.12
CA ILE A 321 3.36 -14.74 -22.06
C ILE A 321 2.91 -16.13 -22.49
N VAL A 322 1.70 -16.27 -23.07
CA VAL A 322 1.16 -17.55 -23.53
C VAL A 322 2.01 -18.13 -24.67
N ASN A 323 2.57 -17.30 -25.55
CA ASN A 323 3.45 -17.74 -26.63
C ASN A 323 4.86 -18.14 -26.17
N LEU A 324 5.28 -17.75 -24.95
CA LEU A 324 6.55 -18.18 -24.35
C LEU A 324 6.45 -19.57 -23.67
N PHE A 325 5.23 -20.07 -23.46
CA PHE A 325 4.96 -21.39 -22.86
C PHE A 325 4.32 -22.40 -23.85
N LYS A 326 4.31 -22.06 -25.15
CA LYS A 326 4.10 -22.99 -26.26
C LYS A 326 5.42 -23.29 -26.94
#